data_AF-A0A7J8FET2-F1
#
_entry.id   AF-A0A7J8FET2-F1
#
_cell.length_a   1.000
_cell.length_b   1.000
_cell.length_c   1.000
_cell.angle_alpha   90.00
_cell.angle_beta   90.00
_cell.angle_gamma   90.00
#
_symmetry.space_group_name_H-M   'P 1'
#
loop_
_entity.id
_entity.type
_entity.pdbx_description
1 polymer ?
#
loop_
_entity_poly.entity_id
_entity_poly.type
_entity_poly.pdbx_seq_one_letter_code
_entity_poly.pdbx_strand_id
1 'polypeptide(L)'
;MMPTPVILLKEGTDSSQGIPQLVSNISACQVIAEAVRTTLGPRGMDKLLVDGRGKATISNDGATILKLLDVVHPAAKTLVDIAKSQDAEVGDGTTSVTLLAAEFLKQVKPYVEEGLHPQIIIRAFRTATQLAVNKIKEIAVTVKKEDKVEQRKLLEKCAMTALSSKLISQQKAFFAKMVVDAVIMLDDLLQLKMIGIKKVQGGALEESQLVAGVAFKKTFSYAGFEMQPKKYHNPKIALLNVELELKAEKDNAGFDATNILNKLRARHAQGGMWYGVDINNEDIADNFEAFVWEPAMVRINALTAASEAACLIVSVDETIKNPRSTVDAPPAAGRGRGRGRPH
;
A
#
# COMPACT_ATOMS: atom_id res chain seq x y z
N MET A 1 47.55 33.97 -15.60
CA MET A 1 46.12 33.77 -15.89
C MET A 1 45.43 33.41 -14.59
N MET A 2 44.26 33.97 -14.28
CA MET A 2 43.39 33.34 -13.27
C MET A 2 42.76 32.09 -13.89
N PRO A 3 42.63 30.97 -13.17
CA PRO A 3 41.89 29.83 -13.68
C PRO A 3 40.41 30.23 -13.83
N THR A 4 39.84 30.03 -15.01
CA THR A 4 38.39 30.16 -15.21
C THR A 4 37.69 29.13 -14.31
N PRO A 5 36.72 29.55 -13.46
CA PRO A 5 36.02 28.62 -12.58
C PRO A 5 35.23 27.61 -13.42
N VAL A 6 35.51 26.32 -13.22
CA VAL A 6 34.78 25.24 -13.88
C VAL A 6 33.43 25.09 -13.19
N ILE A 7 32.39 25.64 -13.80
CA ILE A 7 31.02 25.55 -13.32
C ILE A 7 30.55 24.10 -13.50
N LEU A 8 30.45 23.37 -12.38
CA LEU A 8 30.24 21.92 -12.35
C LEU A 8 28.76 21.52 -12.40
N LEU A 9 27.87 22.40 -11.94
CA LEU A 9 26.41 22.24 -11.95
C LEU A 9 25.76 23.40 -12.73
N LYS A 10 24.60 23.17 -13.35
CA LYS A 10 23.87 24.22 -14.07
C LYS A 10 23.29 25.24 -13.08
N GLU A 11 23.13 26.49 -13.52
CA GLU A 11 22.40 27.49 -12.74
C GLU A 11 20.97 26.99 -12.45
N GLY A 12 20.55 27.07 -11.18
CA GLY A 12 19.28 26.51 -10.70
C GLY A 12 19.31 25.01 -10.34
N THR A 13 20.47 24.33 -10.39
CA THR A 13 20.61 22.98 -9.82
C THR A 13 20.77 23.05 -8.30
N ASP A 14 19.77 22.61 -7.55
CA ASP A 14 19.91 22.36 -6.11
C ASP A 14 20.76 21.10 -5.88
N SER A 15 21.86 21.24 -5.14
CA SER A 15 22.68 20.15 -4.61
C SER A 15 22.80 20.28 -3.09
N SER A 16 22.46 19.22 -2.37
CA SER A 16 22.59 19.13 -0.92
C SER A 16 23.31 17.84 -0.54
N GLN A 17 24.27 17.95 0.38
CA GLN A 17 25.25 16.90 0.69
C GLN A 17 25.39 16.67 2.21
N GLY A 18 25.75 15.45 2.60
CA GLY A 18 26.14 15.06 3.95
C GLY A 18 24.99 15.01 4.96
N ILE A 19 25.32 15.21 6.25
CA ILE A 19 24.37 15.11 7.38
C ILE A 19 23.10 15.96 7.17
N PRO A 20 23.15 17.22 6.69
CA PRO A 20 21.94 18.01 6.42
C PRO A 20 21.00 17.35 5.40
N GLN A 21 21.52 16.69 4.37
CA GLN A 21 20.70 15.98 3.38
C GLN A 21 20.08 14.71 3.96
N LEU A 22 20.81 13.96 4.79
CA LEU A 22 20.26 12.81 5.52
C LEU A 22 19.14 13.22 6.48
N VAL A 23 19.33 14.30 7.26
CA VAL A 23 18.28 14.83 8.17
C VAL A 23 17.07 15.34 7.39
N SER A 24 17.29 15.99 6.23
CA SER A 24 16.21 16.39 5.31
C SER A 24 15.43 15.18 4.79
N ASN A 25 16.12 14.16 4.27
CA ASN A 25 15.56 12.89 3.80
C ASN A 25 14.70 12.21 4.89
N ILE A 26 15.23 12.10 6.12
CA ILE A 26 14.53 11.53 7.28
C ILE A 26 13.28 12.35 7.62
N SER A 27 13.36 13.68 7.63
CA SER A 27 12.21 14.54 7.98
C SER A 27 11.05 14.43 6.98
N ALA A 28 11.35 14.37 5.67
CA ALA A 28 10.33 14.18 4.63
C ALA A 28 9.65 12.81 4.73
N CYS A 29 10.41 11.76 5.07
CA CYS A 29 9.88 10.42 5.32
C CYS A 29 8.98 10.39 6.57
N GLN A 30 9.36 11.10 7.63
CA GLN A 30 8.57 11.23 8.86
C GLN A 30 7.22 11.92 8.62
N VAL A 31 7.18 13.01 7.82
CA VAL A 31 5.93 13.73 7.48
C VAL A 31 4.95 12.82 6.72
N ILE A 32 5.44 12.04 5.75
CA ILE A 32 4.60 11.08 5.02
C ILE A 32 4.11 9.95 5.94
N ALA A 33 4.97 9.44 6.82
CA ALA A 33 4.59 8.45 7.81
C ALA A 33 3.51 8.98 8.77
N GLU A 34 3.58 10.25 9.20
CA GLU A 34 2.57 10.89 10.04
C GLU A 34 1.24 11.09 9.33
N ALA A 35 1.24 11.40 8.03
CA ALA A 35 0.02 11.43 7.23
C ALA A 35 -0.73 10.10 7.27
N VAL A 36 -0.03 8.96 7.17
CA VAL A 36 -0.63 7.61 7.28
C VAL A 36 -0.69 7.05 8.72
N ARG A 37 -0.13 7.71 9.72
CA ARG A 37 -0.05 7.20 11.11
C ARG A 37 -1.40 7.03 11.80
N THR A 38 -2.39 7.84 11.42
CA THR A 38 -3.77 7.66 11.90
C THR A 38 -4.53 6.60 11.13
N THR A 39 -3.91 5.87 10.19
CA THR A 39 -4.59 4.78 9.49
C THR A 39 -4.42 3.48 10.25
N LEU A 40 -3.42 2.65 9.97
CA LEU A 40 -2.98 1.43 10.70
C LEU A 40 -3.96 0.86 11.76
N GLY A 41 -4.60 -0.30 11.56
CA GLY A 41 -5.28 -1.21 12.53
C GLY A 41 -6.80 -1.43 12.36
N PRO A 42 -7.61 -1.65 13.44
CA PRO A 42 -9.07 -1.89 13.32
C PRO A 42 -10.23 -0.90 13.68
N ARG A 43 -10.08 0.28 14.32
CA ARG A 43 -11.16 1.31 14.47
C ARG A 43 -10.86 2.66 13.76
N GLY A 44 -11.05 2.74 12.43
CA GLY A 44 -10.40 3.69 11.49
C GLY A 44 -10.62 5.20 11.61
N MET A 45 -9.55 6.02 11.46
CA MET A 45 -9.64 7.40 10.94
C MET A 45 -9.37 7.37 9.44
N ASP A 46 -10.44 7.31 8.65
CA ASP A 46 -10.33 7.45 7.20
C ASP A 46 -9.74 8.81 6.80
N LYS A 47 -9.01 8.83 5.70
CA LYS A 47 -8.54 10.02 5.01
C LYS A 47 -9.46 10.32 3.84
N LEU A 48 -10.20 11.43 3.94
CA LEU A 48 -10.85 12.04 2.80
C LEU A 48 -9.77 12.76 1.96
N LEU A 49 -9.44 12.19 0.81
CA LEU A 49 -8.57 12.77 -0.20
C LEU A 49 -9.43 13.32 -1.34
N VAL A 50 -9.08 14.50 -1.85
CA VAL A 50 -9.81 15.15 -2.96
C VAL A 50 -8.81 15.45 -4.06
N ASP A 51 -8.95 14.78 -5.21
CA ASP A 51 -8.19 15.10 -6.43
C ASP A 51 -8.54 16.53 -6.90
N GLY A 52 -7.63 17.20 -7.64
CA GLY A 52 -7.84 18.55 -8.18
C GLY A 52 -9.04 18.69 -9.12
N ARG A 53 -9.68 17.57 -9.49
CA ARG A 53 -10.95 17.50 -10.24
C ARG A 53 -12.19 17.43 -9.34
N GLY A 54 -12.05 17.57 -8.03
CA GLY A 54 -13.13 17.44 -7.04
C GLY A 54 -13.55 15.99 -6.72
N LYS A 55 -12.81 14.97 -7.19
CA LYS A 55 -13.12 13.57 -6.88
C LYS A 55 -12.70 13.23 -5.45
N ALA A 56 -13.68 13.26 -4.55
CA ALA A 56 -13.55 12.72 -3.21
C ALA A 56 -13.30 11.20 -3.23
N THR A 57 -12.27 10.77 -2.50
CA THR A 57 -11.96 9.37 -2.19
C THR A 57 -11.75 9.25 -0.70
N ILE A 58 -12.55 8.43 -0.03
CA ILE A 58 -12.34 8.08 1.37
C ILE A 58 -11.46 6.83 1.38
N SER A 59 -10.22 6.97 1.88
CA SER A 59 -9.24 5.90 1.91
C SER A 59 -8.61 5.75 3.28
N ASN A 60 -8.17 4.55 3.61
CA ASN A 60 -7.50 4.23 4.87
C ASN A 60 -6.36 3.22 4.65
N ASP A 61 -6.24 2.64 3.46
CA ASP A 61 -5.09 1.81 3.11
C ASP A 61 -3.85 2.70 2.88
N GLY A 62 -2.72 2.32 3.47
CA GLY A 62 -1.46 3.03 3.30
C GLY A 62 -1.03 3.12 1.84
N ALA A 63 -1.18 2.04 1.06
CA ALA A 63 -0.75 2.04 -0.33
C ALA A 63 -1.66 2.92 -1.22
N THR A 64 -2.99 2.88 -1.10
CA THR A 64 -3.87 3.76 -1.90
C THR A 64 -3.77 5.22 -1.49
N ILE A 65 -3.63 5.55 -0.20
CA ILE A 65 -3.34 6.94 0.22
C ILE A 65 -2.04 7.44 -0.41
N LEU A 66 -0.97 6.65 -0.35
CA LEU A 66 0.34 7.02 -0.90
C LEU A 66 0.38 7.02 -2.44
N LYS A 67 -0.55 6.31 -3.13
CA LYS A 67 -0.77 6.43 -4.58
C LYS A 67 -1.52 7.72 -4.98
N LEU A 68 -2.28 8.31 -4.06
CA LEU A 68 -3.13 9.50 -4.30
C LEU A 68 -2.50 10.82 -3.84
N LEU A 69 -1.52 10.78 -2.92
CA LEU A 69 -0.75 11.96 -2.50
C LEU A 69 0.34 12.29 -3.54
N ASP A 70 0.50 13.58 -3.88
CA ASP A 70 1.56 14.04 -4.78
C ASP A 70 2.91 14.14 -4.05
N VAL A 71 3.68 13.05 -4.09
CA VAL A 71 4.94 12.92 -3.35
C VAL A 71 6.12 13.41 -4.20
N VAL A 72 6.41 14.70 -4.08
CA VAL A 72 7.52 15.39 -4.77
C VAL A 72 8.90 15.05 -4.18
N HIS A 73 8.99 14.67 -2.90
CA HIS A 73 10.29 14.46 -2.24
C HIS A 73 10.92 13.09 -2.56
N PRO A 74 12.16 13.01 -3.11
CA PRO A 74 12.74 11.74 -3.58
C PRO A 74 12.80 10.63 -2.53
N ALA A 75 13.35 10.89 -1.33
CA ALA A 75 13.41 9.89 -0.27
C ALA A 75 12.02 9.41 0.17
N ALA A 76 11.04 10.32 0.22
CA ALA A 76 9.68 9.99 0.66
C ALA A 76 8.90 9.20 -0.41
N LYS A 77 9.23 9.39 -1.71
CA LYS A 77 8.71 8.56 -2.80
C LYS A 77 9.14 7.10 -2.68
N THR A 78 10.32 6.80 -2.13
CA THR A 78 10.72 5.40 -1.92
C THR A 78 9.73 4.67 -1.00
N LEU A 79 9.25 5.31 0.09
CA LEU A 79 8.22 4.76 0.97
C LEU A 79 6.90 4.46 0.24
N VAL A 80 6.53 5.30 -0.74
CA VAL A 80 5.35 5.07 -1.60
C VAL A 80 5.52 3.80 -2.44
N ASP A 81 6.71 3.60 -3.02
CA ASP A 81 6.99 2.44 -3.87
C ASP A 81 7.15 1.14 -3.05
N ILE A 82 7.66 1.24 -1.83
CA ILE A 82 7.68 0.15 -0.83
C ILE A 82 6.26 -0.23 -0.38
N ALA A 83 5.37 0.76 -0.15
CA ALA A 83 3.96 0.48 0.16
C ALA A 83 3.26 -0.29 -0.98
N LYS A 84 3.53 0.07 -2.24
CA LYS A 84 3.07 -0.67 -3.43
C LYS A 84 3.64 -2.09 -3.51
N SER A 85 4.88 -2.31 -3.09
CA SER A 85 5.48 -3.65 -3.08
C SER A 85 4.81 -4.58 -2.06
N GLN A 86 4.56 -4.08 -0.84
CA GLN A 86 3.84 -4.83 0.20
C GLN A 86 2.38 -5.14 -0.22
N ASP A 87 1.71 -4.16 -0.84
CA ASP A 87 0.37 -4.31 -1.44
C ASP A 87 0.34 -5.38 -2.56
N ALA A 88 1.39 -5.44 -3.40
CA ALA A 88 1.49 -6.40 -4.50
C ALA A 88 1.86 -7.83 -4.07
N GLU A 89 2.72 -8.01 -3.05
CA GLU A 89 3.12 -9.34 -2.57
C GLU A 89 2.15 -9.95 -1.56
N VAL A 90 1.60 -9.13 -0.66
CA VAL A 90 0.90 -9.59 0.55
C VAL A 90 -0.50 -9.00 0.67
N GLY A 91 -0.73 -7.78 0.17
CA GLY A 91 -2.04 -7.11 0.23
C GLY A 91 -2.46 -6.61 1.62
N ASP A 92 -1.59 -6.75 2.64
CA ASP A 92 -1.81 -6.25 4.00
C ASP A 92 -0.48 -5.79 4.64
N GLY A 93 -0.57 -4.94 5.66
CA GLY A 93 0.57 -4.35 6.36
C GLY A 93 1.20 -3.15 5.66
N THR A 94 0.61 -2.62 4.59
CA THR A 94 1.08 -1.45 3.81
C THR A 94 1.45 -0.25 4.69
N THR A 95 0.57 0.13 5.62
CA THR A 95 0.83 1.18 6.61
C THR A 95 1.88 0.75 7.64
N SER A 96 1.89 -0.52 8.04
CA SER A 96 2.86 -1.05 9.01
C SER A 96 4.30 -0.92 8.51
N VAL A 97 4.55 -1.27 7.24
CA VAL A 97 5.88 -1.18 6.62
C VAL A 97 6.38 0.25 6.54
N THR A 98 5.53 1.17 6.08
CA THR A 98 5.89 2.59 5.94
C THR A 98 6.11 3.28 7.28
N LEU A 99 5.32 2.95 8.30
CA LEU A 99 5.55 3.43 9.67
C LEU A 99 6.80 2.82 10.31
N LEU A 100 7.10 1.54 10.07
CA LEU A 100 8.34 0.91 10.58
C LEU A 100 9.59 1.51 9.94
N ALA A 101 9.59 1.70 8.61
CA ALA A 101 10.69 2.33 7.90
C ALA A 101 10.98 3.75 8.40
N ALA A 102 9.94 4.56 8.59
CA ALA A 102 10.09 5.92 9.11
C ALA A 102 10.47 5.96 10.59
N GLU A 103 9.96 5.06 11.44
CA GLU A 103 10.38 4.99 12.84
C GLU A 103 11.84 4.52 12.95
N PHE A 104 12.33 3.58 12.12
CA PHE A 104 13.76 3.24 12.04
C PHE A 104 14.62 4.47 11.68
N LEU A 105 14.19 5.26 10.69
CA LEU A 105 14.85 6.50 10.28
C LEU A 105 14.84 7.58 11.38
N LYS A 106 13.75 7.66 12.15
CA LYS A 106 13.61 8.58 13.28
C LYS A 106 14.44 8.15 14.50
N GLN A 107 14.53 6.86 14.79
CA GLN A 107 15.37 6.33 15.88
C GLN A 107 16.87 6.45 15.57
N VAL A 108 17.26 6.38 14.29
CA VAL A 108 18.68 6.52 13.93
C VAL A 108 19.16 7.97 13.82
N LYS A 109 18.24 8.92 13.58
CA LYS A 109 18.54 10.35 13.44
C LYS A 109 19.57 10.90 14.45
N PRO A 110 19.42 10.75 15.79
CA PRO A 110 20.38 11.32 16.74
C PRO A 110 21.81 10.82 16.54
N TYR A 111 22.00 9.53 16.24
CA TYR A 111 23.34 8.97 16.00
C TYR A 111 23.99 9.54 14.73
N VAL A 112 23.19 9.92 13.71
CA VAL A 112 23.70 10.61 12.51
C VAL A 112 24.09 12.06 12.84
N GLU A 113 23.35 12.73 13.72
CA GLU A 113 23.68 14.07 14.23
C GLU A 113 24.92 14.06 15.16
N GLU A 114 25.17 12.96 15.87
CA GLU A 114 26.42 12.67 16.61
C GLU A 114 27.61 12.30 15.70
N GLY A 115 27.39 12.16 14.39
CA GLY A 115 28.44 11.87 13.40
C GLY A 115 28.74 10.39 13.16
N LEU A 116 27.87 9.46 13.57
CA LEU A 116 28.04 8.03 13.26
C LEU A 116 27.91 7.76 11.76
N HIS A 117 28.93 7.11 11.18
CA HIS A 117 28.99 6.89 9.74
C HIS A 117 27.83 6.00 9.21
N PRO A 118 27.06 6.44 8.20
CA PRO A 118 25.87 5.74 7.68
C PRO A 118 26.05 4.24 7.36
N GLN A 119 27.22 3.84 6.87
CA GLN A 119 27.50 2.43 6.56
C GLN A 119 27.54 1.52 7.80
N ILE A 120 27.88 2.04 8.98
CA ILE A 120 27.89 1.29 10.25
C ILE A 120 26.44 0.99 10.66
N ILE A 121 25.57 2.00 10.56
CA ILE A 121 24.13 1.93 10.77
C ILE A 121 23.49 0.89 9.84
N ILE A 122 23.78 0.94 8.53
CA ILE A 122 23.23 0.01 7.53
C ILE A 122 23.62 -1.44 7.85
N ARG A 123 24.87 -1.67 8.28
CA ARG A 123 25.34 -2.99 8.73
C ARG A 123 24.59 -3.47 9.97
N ALA A 124 24.39 -2.60 10.96
CA ALA A 124 23.65 -2.92 12.18
C ALA A 124 22.18 -3.28 11.89
N PHE A 125 21.48 -2.48 11.07
CA PHE A 125 20.10 -2.77 10.65
C PHE A 125 19.99 -4.12 9.94
N ARG A 126 20.85 -4.43 8.96
CA ARG A 126 20.81 -5.72 8.26
C ARG A 126 21.03 -6.92 9.19
N THR A 127 21.98 -6.85 10.12
CA THR A 127 22.18 -7.91 11.12
C THR A 127 20.99 -8.03 12.07
N ALA A 128 20.39 -6.91 12.52
CA ALA A 128 19.20 -6.92 13.36
C ALA A 128 17.98 -7.54 12.65
N THR A 129 17.74 -7.19 11.38
CA THR A 129 16.65 -7.78 10.57
C THR A 129 16.84 -9.28 10.41
N GLN A 130 18.05 -9.75 10.13
CA GLN A 130 18.34 -11.19 10.00
C GLN A 130 18.01 -11.96 11.29
N LEU A 131 18.41 -11.42 12.45
CA LEU A 131 18.09 -12.00 13.75
C LEU A 131 16.58 -11.99 14.03
N ALA A 132 15.88 -10.89 13.73
CA ALA A 132 14.44 -10.77 13.90
C ALA A 132 13.65 -11.76 13.00
N VAL A 133 14.02 -11.88 11.72
CA VAL A 133 13.43 -12.83 10.77
C VAL A 133 13.66 -14.28 11.21
N ASN A 134 14.83 -14.59 11.78
CA ASN A 134 15.09 -15.92 12.34
C ASN A 134 14.22 -16.18 13.58
N LYS A 135 14.08 -15.22 14.50
CA LYS A 135 13.16 -15.37 15.65
C LYS A 135 11.69 -15.51 15.23
N ILE A 136 11.24 -14.83 14.18
CA ILE A 136 9.89 -15.01 13.64
C ILE A 136 9.67 -16.44 13.12
N LYS A 137 10.69 -17.08 12.55
CA LYS A 137 10.63 -18.49 12.13
C LYS A 137 10.63 -19.46 13.31
N GLU A 138 11.37 -19.17 14.38
CA GLU A 138 11.37 -19.99 15.60
C GLU A 138 10.01 -20.00 16.32
N ILE A 139 9.30 -18.86 16.35
CA ILE A 139 7.98 -18.74 17.00
C ILE A 139 6.80 -19.11 16.07
N ALA A 140 7.05 -19.50 14.82
CA ALA A 140 6.01 -19.79 13.85
C ALA A 140 5.35 -21.16 14.09
N VAL A 141 4.17 -21.16 14.73
CA VAL A 141 3.37 -22.37 14.94
C VAL A 141 2.92 -22.96 13.60
N THR A 142 3.48 -24.12 13.24
CA THR A 142 3.12 -24.82 12.00
C THR A 142 1.82 -25.59 12.17
N VAL A 143 0.77 -25.18 11.46
CA VAL A 143 -0.54 -25.87 11.42
C VAL A 143 -0.46 -27.10 10.51
N LYS A 144 -0.95 -28.25 10.97
CA LYS A 144 -1.08 -29.49 10.17
C LYS A 144 -2.16 -29.33 9.10
N LYS A 145 -1.88 -29.81 7.87
CA LYS A 145 -2.84 -29.84 6.75
C LYS A 145 -3.80 -31.06 6.76
N GLU A 146 -3.70 -31.92 7.76
CA GLU A 146 -4.40 -33.22 7.78
C GLU A 146 -5.91 -33.04 8.08
N ASP A 147 -6.25 -32.18 9.04
CA ASP A 147 -7.63 -31.88 9.43
C ASP A 147 -8.25 -30.72 8.64
N LYS A 148 -8.91 -31.03 7.52
CA LYS A 148 -9.62 -30.03 6.68
C LYS A 148 -10.63 -29.17 7.45
N VAL A 149 -11.21 -29.70 8.54
CA VAL A 149 -12.17 -28.98 9.39
C VAL A 149 -11.48 -27.93 10.26
N GLU A 150 -10.35 -28.29 10.90
CA GLU A 150 -9.51 -27.34 11.66
C GLU A 150 -8.88 -26.31 10.70
N GLN A 151 -8.38 -26.74 9.54
CA GLN A 151 -7.86 -25.84 8.51
C GLN A 151 -8.89 -24.79 8.09
N ARG A 152 -10.15 -25.18 7.80
CA ARG A 152 -11.22 -24.23 7.47
C ARG A 152 -11.48 -23.25 8.61
N LYS A 153 -11.60 -23.74 9.84
CA LYS A 153 -11.85 -22.94 11.06
C LYS A 153 -10.71 -21.94 11.34
N LEU A 154 -9.46 -22.29 11.02
CA LEU A 154 -8.30 -21.41 11.11
C LEU A 154 -8.28 -20.38 9.97
N LEU A 155 -8.64 -20.76 8.74
CA LEU A 155 -8.82 -19.81 7.64
C LEU A 155 -9.96 -18.81 7.94
N GLU A 156 -11.07 -19.25 8.54
CA GLU A 156 -12.16 -18.35 8.97
C GLU A 156 -11.69 -17.36 10.05
N LYS A 157 -10.84 -17.80 11.01
CA LYS A 157 -10.19 -16.90 11.98
C LYS A 157 -9.26 -15.87 11.31
N CYS A 158 -8.41 -16.29 10.38
CA CYS A 158 -7.51 -15.39 9.64
C CYS A 158 -8.27 -14.41 8.72
N ALA A 159 -9.41 -14.82 8.16
CA ALA A 159 -10.30 -13.89 7.45
C ALA A 159 -10.98 -12.91 8.42
N MET A 160 -11.38 -13.35 9.62
CA MET A 160 -11.96 -12.49 10.65
C MET A 160 -10.97 -11.46 11.22
N THR A 161 -9.67 -11.75 11.31
CA THR A 161 -8.66 -10.75 11.70
C THR A 161 -8.50 -9.69 10.62
N ALA A 162 -8.33 -10.08 9.35
CA ALA A 162 -8.24 -9.16 8.20
C ALA A 162 -9.52 -8.36 7.89
N LEU A 163 -10.69 -8.79 8.41
CA LEU A 163 -11.98 -8.09 8.32
C LEU A 163 -12.35 -7.32 9.60
N SER A 164 -11.64 -7.54 10.71
CA SER A 164 -11.89 -6.84 11.99
C SER A 164 -11.73 -5.31 11.87
N SER A 165 -11.03 -4.86 10.82
CA SER A 165 -10.50 -3.51 10.64
C SER A 165 -11.24 -2.60 9.69
N LYS A 166 -12.43 -3.01 9.26
CA LYS A 166 -13.16 -2.41 8.14
C LYS A 166 -14.58 -2.08 8.58
N LEU A 167 -15.30 -1.28 7.80
CA LEU A 167 -16.73 -1.01 8.00
C LEU A 167 -17.57 -2.32 8.10
N ILE A 168 -17.08 -3.38 7.46
CA ILE A 168 -17.64 -4.74 7.43
C ILE A 168 -17.47 -5.48 8.79
N SER A 169 -16.72 -4.95 9.75
CA SER A 169 -16.36 -5.60 11.02
C SER A 169 -17.56 -6.11 11.85
N GLN A 170 -18.71 -5.45 11.80
CA GLN A 170 -19.97 -5.91 12.40
C GLN A 170 -20.43 -7.26 11.82
N GLN A 171 -20.25 -7.45 10.51
CA GLN A 171 -20.66 -8.62 9.73
C GLN A 171 -19.49 -9.55 9.39
N LYS A 172 -18.34 -9.41 10.07
CA LYS A 172 -17.10 -10.14 9.75
C LYS A 172 -17.28 -11.67 9.74
N ALA A 173 -18.18 -12.22 10.55
CA ALA A 173 -18.45 -13.67 10.59
C ALA A 173 -19.20 -14.20 9.35
N PHE A 174 -20.00 -13.35 8.69
CA PHE A 174 -20.68 -13.68 7.44
C PHE A 174 -19.71 -13.59 6.26
N PHE A 175 -18.98 -12.47 6.16
CA PHE A 175 -18.01 -12.25 5.09
C PHE A 175 -16.78 -13.17 5.20
N ALA A 176 -16.30 -13.53 6.39
CA ALA A 176 -15.20 -14.48 6.55
C ALA A 176 -15.52 -15.86 5.98
N LYS A 177 -16.75 -16.36 6.20
CA LYS A 177 -17.22 -17.61 5.61
C LYS A 177 -17.21 -17.53 4.09
N MET A 178 -17.83 -16.51 3.51
CA MET A 178 -17.83 -16.31 2.06
C MET A 178 -16.42 -16.18 1.45
N VAL A 179 -15.48 -15.53 2.14
CA VAL A 179 -14.07 -15.45 1.69
C VAL A 179 -13.40 -16.84 1.72
N VAL A 180 -13.61 -17.62 2.78
CA VAL A 180 -13.04 -18.98 2.90
C VAL A 180 -13.69 -19.94 1.92
N ASP A 181 -15.00 -19.87 1.70
CA ASP A 181 -15.69 -20.63 0.66
C ASP A 181 -15.18 -20.25 -0.75
N ALA A 182 -15.01 -18.97 -1.04
CA ALA A 182 -14.44 -18.51 -2.32
C ALA A 182 -13.00 -19.00 -2.53
N VAL A 183 -12.18 -19.06 -1.48
CA VAL A 183 -10.80 -19.58 -1.55
C VAL A 183 -10.78 -21.11 -1.67
N ILE A 184 -11.65 -21.84 -0.98
CA ILE A 184 -11.75 -23.32 -1.08
C ILE A 184 -12.36 -23.78 -2.42
N MET A 185 -13.15 -22.93 -3.09
CA MET A 185 -13.64 -23.17 -4.45
C MET A 185 -12.56 -22.96 -5.54
N LEU A 186 -11.39 -22.41 -5.20
CA LEU A 186 -10.26 -22.27 -6.10
C LEU A 186 -9.28 -23.42 -5.90
N ASP A 187 -8.87 -24.05 -6.99
CA ASP A 187 -7.83 -25.07 -7.03
C ASP A 187 -6.45 -24.46 -6.72
N ASP A 188 -5.46 -25.28 -6.31
CA ASP A 188 -4.13 -24.84 -5.84
C ASP A 188 -3.31 -24.05 -6.91
N LEU A 189 -3.77 -24.04 -8.17
CA LEU A 189 -3.18 -23.31 -9.31
C LEU A 189 -3.91 -22.00 -9.67
N LEU A 190 -5.05 -21.68 -9.05
CA LEU A 190 -5.90 -20.55 -9.44
C LEU A 190 -5.51 -19.24 -8.73
N GLN A 191 -5.23 -18.21 -9.53
CA GLN A 191 -4.81 -16.89 -9.03
C GLN A 191 -5.96 -16.10 -8.40
N LEU A 192 -5.66 -15.32 -7.35
CA LEU A 192 -6.60 -14.43 -6.64
C LEU A 192 -7.42 -13.50 -7.56
N LYS A 193 -6.89 -13.17 -8.75
CA LYS A 193 -7.56 -12.38 -9.80
C LYS A 193 -8.88 -12.99 -10.31
N MET A 194 -9.14 -14.27 -10.03
CA MET A 194 -10.38 -14.97 -10.39
C MET A 194 -11.55 -14.65 -9.43
N ILE A 195 -11.30 -14.06 -8.25
CA ILE A 195 -12.35 -13.63 -7.32
C ILE A 195 -12.90 -12.26 -7.75
N GLY A 196 -13.91 -12.28 -8.62
CA GLY A 196 -14.57 -11.06 -9.11
C GLY A 196 -15.57 -10.47 -8.13
N ILE A 197 -15.19 -9.45 -7.35
CA ILE A 197 -16.11 -8.73 -6.45
C ILE A 197 -17.02 -7.78 -7.26
N LYS A 198 -18.33 -8.06 -7.32
CA LYS A 198 -19.30 -7.22 -8.02
C LYS A 198 -20.12 -6.34 -7.06
N LYS A 199 -19.74 -5.07 -6.94
CA LYS A 199 -20.53 -4.05 -6.20
C LYS A 199 -21.88 -3.81 -6.91
N VAL A 200 -22.97 -3.90 -6.15
CA VAL A 200 -24.35 -3.53 -6.53
C VAL A 200 -24.81 -2.43 -5.57
N GLN A 201 -25.74 -1.55 -5.99
CA GLN A 201 -26.30 -0.49 -5.17
C GLN A 201 -27.73 -0.84 -4.74
N GLY A 202 -28.07 -0.54 -3.50
CA GLY A 202 -29.30 -0.99 -2.85
C GLY A 202 -29.12 -2.33 -2.11
N GLY A 203 -30.02 -2.61 -1.18
CA GLY A 203 -29.95 -3.77 -0.29
C GLY A 203 -29.11 -3.55 0.98
N ALA A 204 -29.11 -4.56 1.86
CA ALA A 204 -28.30 -4.62 3.07
C ALA A 204 -27.00 -5.42 2.84
N LEU A 205 -25.98 -5.20 3.68
CA LEU A 205 -24.71 -5.92 3.56
C LEU A 205 -24.87 -7.45 3.70
N GLU A 206 -25.86 -7.89 4.50
CA GLU A 206 -26.21 -9.30 4.73
C GLU A 206 -26.84 -9.98 3.50
N GLU A 207 -27.34 -9.21 2.51
CA GLU A 207 -27.89 -9.74 1.24
C GLU A 207 -26.79 -10.05 0.22
N SER A 208 -25.52 -9.80 0.56
CA SER A 208 -24.36 -10.19 -0.25
C SER A 208 -24.22 -11.71 -0.30
N GLN A 209 -24.14 -12.29 -1.49
CA GLN A 209 -23.99 -13.74 -1.67
C GLN A 209 -22.77 -14.10 -2.53
N LEU A 210 -22.10 -15.21 -2.19
CA LEU A 210 -21.10 -15.83 -3.05
C LEU A 210 -21.80 -16.59 -4.19
N VAL A 211 -21.57 -16.16 -5.43
CA VAL A 211 -22.03 -16.89 -6.63
C VAL A 211 -20.96 -17.89 -7.04
N ALA A 212 -21.29 -19.17 -7.13
CA ALA A 212 -20.42 -20.22 -7.66
C ALA A 212 -20.31 -20.12 -9.20
N GLY A 213 -19.61 -19.09 -9.68
CA GLY A 213 -19.50 -18.74 -11.10
C GLY A 213 -19.13 -17.26 -11.30
N VAL A 214 -19.46 -16.70 -12.46
CA VAL A 214 -19.19 -15.29 -12.78
C VAL A 214 -20.48 -14.45 -12.82
N ALA A 215 -20.43 -13.25 -12.27
CA ALA A 215 -21.55 -12.30 -12.23
C ALA A 215 -21.17 -10.96 -12.89
N PHE A 216 -21.80 -10.64 -14.02
CA PHE A 216 -21.64 -9.37 -14.72
C PHE A 216 -22.88 -8.49 -14.57
N LYS A 217 -22.71 -7.17 -14.65
CA LYS A 217 -23.85 -6.25 -14.69
C LYS A 217 -24.48 -6.37 -16.08
N LYS A 218 -25.82 -6.43 -16.16
CA LYS A 218 -26.56 -6.32 -17.41
C LYS A 218 -26.06 -5.10 -18.20
N THR A 219 -25.55 -5.34 -19.41
CA THR A 219 -25.12 -4.33 -20.39
C THR A 219 -26.34 -3.68 -21.06
N PHE A 220 -26.12 -2.81 -22.05
CA PHE A 220 -27.23 -2.35 -22.91
C PHE A 220 -27.96 -3.55 -23.54
N SER A 221 -29.24 -3.41 -23.83
CA SER A 221 -30.07 -4.54 -24.29
C SER A 221 -31.08 -4.09 -25.33
N TYR A 222 -31.09 -4.80 -26.45
CA TYR A 222 -31.95 -4.53 -27.59
C TYR A 222 -33.43 -4.89 -27.34
N ALA A 223 -34.29 -4.34 -28.19
CA ALA A 223 -35.71 -4.70 -28.23
C ALA A 223 -35.89 -6.23 -28.32
N GLY A 224 -36.84 -6.76 -27.55
CA GLY A 224 -37.06 -8.21 -27.42
C GLY A 224 -36.32 -8.88 -26.25
N PHE A 225 -35.34 -8.23 -25.59
CA PHE A 225 -34.64 -8.81 -24.43
C PHE A 225 -35.60 -9.28 -23.31
N GLU A 226 -36.69 -8.55 -23.05
CA GLU A 226 -37.61 -8.88 -21.96
C GLU A 226 -38.42 -10.16 -22.19
N MET A 227 -38.54 -10.59 -23.45
CA MET A 227 -39.19 -11.84 -23.87
C MET A 227 -38.24 -13.05 -23.84
N GLN A 228 -36.94 -12.84 -23.59
CA GLN A 228 -35.98 -13.93 -23.48
C GLN A 228 -36.14 -14.69 -22.15
N PRO A 229 -35.97 -16.02 -22.13
CA PRO A 229 -35.96 -16.80 -20.88
C PRO A 229 -34.91 -16.27 -19.89
N LYS A 230 -35.35 -15.91 -18.68
CA LYS A 230 -34.47 -15.36 -17.63
C LYS A 230 -33.77 -16.43 -16.78
N LYS A 231 -34.13 -17.71 -16.97
CA LYS A 231 -33.54 -18.88 -16.29
C LYS A 231 -33.43 -20.03 -17.30
N TYR A 232 -32.21 -20.54 -17.48
CA TYR A 232 -31.93 -21.69 -18.33
C TYR A 232 -31.43 -22.86 -17.48
N HIS A 233 -31.72 -24.09 -17.89
CA HIS A 233 -31.14 -25.29 -17.31
C HIS A 233 -30.01 -25.80 -18.22
N ASN A 234 -28.79 -25.88 -17.68
CA ASN A 234 -27.57 -26.27 -18.41
C ASN A 234 -27.36 -25.55 -19.78
N PRO A 235 -27.29 -24.20 -19.80
CA PRO A 235 -27.13 -23.44 -21.04
C PRO A 235 -25.75 -23.67 -21.69
N LYS A 236 -25.73 -23.81 -23.02
CA LYS A 236 -24.48 -23.74 -23.80
C LYS A 236 -24.08 -22.28 -24.01
N ILE A 237 -22.99 -21.85 -23.38
CA ILE A 237 -22.48 -20.47 -23.51
C ILE A 237 -21.62 -20.37 -24.76
N ALA A 238 -21.98 -19.49 -25.68
CA ALA A 238 -21.14 -19.11 -26.83
C ALA A 238 -20.30 -17.88 -26.46
N LEU A 239 -18.98 -18.00 -26.55
CA LEU A 239 -18.05 -16.89 -26.35
C LEU A 239 -17.66 -16.30 -27.71
N LEU A 240 -18.08 -15.07 -27.97
CA LEU A 240 -17.73 -14.33 -29.19
C LEU A 240 -16.81 -13.16 -28.81
N ASN A 241 -15.58 -13.18 -29.30
CA ASN A 241 -14.65 -12.03 -29.23
C ASN A 241 -14.75 -11.16 -30.50
N VAL A 242 -15.95 -11.09 -31.08
CA VAL A 242 -16.31 -10.30 -32.27
C VAL A 242 -17.59 -9.57 -31.93
N GLU A 243 -17.58 -8.25 -32.05
CA GLU A 243 -18.75 -7.42 -31.77
C GLU A 243 -19.75 -7.48 -32.93
N LEU A 244 -21.03 -7.52 -32.59
CA LEU A 244 -22.16 -7.60 -33.54
C LEU A 244 -22.73 -6.19 -33.85
N GLU A 245 -21.89 -5.16 -33.73
CA GLU A 245 -22.22 -3.74 -33.76
C GLU A 245 -21.11 -2.91 -34.43
N LEU A 246 -21.40 -1.65 -34.76
CA LEU A 246 -20.41 -0.66 -35.20
C LEU A 246 -19.88 0.13 -33.98
N LYS A 247 -18.57 0.09 -33.77
CA LYS A 247 -17.87 0.44 -32.52
C LYS A 247 -17.91 1.91 -32.07
N ALA A 248 -18.00 2.09 -30.75
CA ALA A 248 -17.39 3.18 -29.97
C ALA A 248 -17.07 2.71 -28.53
N GLU A 249 -16.02 3.25 -27.88
CA GLU A 249 -15.45 2.74 -26.61
C GLU A 249 -15.64 3.69 -25.41
N LYS A 250 -15.67 3.16 -24.16
CA LYS A 250 -14.97 3.73 -22.96
C LYS A 250 -15.21 3.01 -21.59
N ASP A 251 -14.11 2.55 -20.98
CA ASP A 251 -13.52 2.94 -19.67
C ASP A 251 -14.22 2.95 -18.28
N ASN A 252 -13.46 2.42 -17.32
CA ASN A 252 -13.08 2.95 -15.97
C ASN A 252 -13.72 2.47 -14.62
N ALA A 253 -13.00 2.71 -13.50
CA ALA A 253 -13.04 1.95 -12.22
C ALA A 253 -13.04 2.77 -10.88
N GLY A 254 -13.05 2.10 -9.68
CA GLY A 254 -12.72 2.73 -8.37
C GLY A 254 -13.00 2.04 -6.98
N PHE A 255 -11.95 1.97 -6.14
CA PHE A 255 -11.82 2.31 -4.66
C PHE A 255 -12.30 1.42 -3.44
N ASP A 256 -11.33 1.12 -2.52
CA ASP A 256 -11.15 1.37 -1.02
C ASP A 256 -12.22 1.04 0.10
N ALA A 257 -11.97 0.93 1.46
CA ALA A 257 -10.80 1.10 2.42
C ALA A 257 -10.90 0.42 3.88
N THR A 258 -9.99 0.74 4.88
CA THR A 258 -9.68 0.16 6.27
C THR A 258 -10.03 1.03 7.56
N ASN A 259 -9.35 1.26 8.75
CA ASN A 259 -8.08 0.90 9.50
C ASN A 259 -8.16 1.15 11.11
N ILE A 260 -7.17 1.58 11.99
CA ILE A 260 -7.27 1.90 13.51
C ILE A 260 -6.69 0.97 14.64
N LEU A 261 -5.38 1.02 15.00
CA LEU A 261 -4.64 0.22 16.02
C LEU A 261 -4.19 0.95 17.31
N ASN A 262 -4.24 2.28 17.38
CA ASN A 262 -3.28 3.07 18.18
C ASN A 262 -3.26 2.87 19.73
N LYS A 263 -4.09 2.00 20.33
CA LYS A 263 -3.99 1.63 21.76
C LYS A 263 -2.86 0.63 22.09
N LEU A 264 -2.37 -0.17 21.14
CA LEU A 264 -1.64 -1.42 21.44
C LEU A 264 -0.23 -1.29 22.08
N ARG A 265 0.35 -0.08 22.15
CA ARG A 265 1.78 0.09 22.54
C ARG A 265 2.10 0.05 24.05
N ALA A 266 1.11 -0.02 24.94
CA ALA A 266 1.33 0.26 26.37
C ALA A 266 1.94 -0.89 27.21
N ARG A 267 1.43 -2.14 27.15
CA ARG A 267 1.89 -3.24 28.04
C ARG A 267 3.00 -4.14 27.47
N HIS A 268 3.31 -4.11 26.18
CA HIS A 268 4.50 -4.78 25.63
C HIS A 268 5.81 -4.31 26.31
N ALA A 269 5.82 -3.14 26.94
CA ALA A 269 6.94 -2.61 27.73
C ALA A 269 7.22 -3.40 29.04
N GLN A 270 6.33 -4.29 29.48
CA GLN A 270 6.47 -5.06 30.73
C GLN A 270 6.92 -6.52 30.49
N GLY A 271 7.45 -6.84 29.31
CA GLY A 271 8.08 -8.14 29.01
C GLY A 271 7.15 -9.24 28.50
N GLY A 272 5.84 -8.98 28.40
CA GLY A 272 4.87 -9.89 27.80
C GLY A 272 5.08 -10.06 26.29
N MET A 273 5.42 -11.28 25.85
CA MET A 273 5.72 -11.58 24.44
C MET A 273 4.50 -11.53 23.52
N TRP A 274 3.34 -12.00 23.99
CA TRP A 274 2.11 -12.15 23.20
C TRP A 274 0.95 -11.22 23.67
N TYR A 275 1.20 -10.37 24.68
CA TYR A 275 0.23 -9.46 25.29
C TYR A 275 -0.12 -8.25 24.38
N GLY A 276 -1.16 -8.39 23.56
CA GLY A 276 -1.73 -7.30 22.75
C GLY A 276 -2.92 -6.59 23.43
N VAL A 277 -3.46 -5.54 22.80
CA VAL A 277 -4.73 -4.93 23.26
C VAL A 277 -5.91 -5.70 22.69
N ASP A 278 -6.77 -6.20 23.58
CA ASP A 278 -8.12 -6.62 23.24
C ASP A 278 -9.01 -5.39 23.04
N ILE A 279 -9.41 -5.16 21.79
CA ILE A 279 -10.29 -4.05 21.39
C ILE A 279 -11.72 -4.20 21.93
N ASN A 280 -12.11 -5.37 22.48
CA ASN A 280 -13.45 -5.60 23.01
C ASN A 280 -13.59 -5.12 24.47
N ASN A 281 -12.68 -5.52 25.37
CA ASN A 281 -12.63 -5.05 26.76
C ASN A 281 -11.84 -3.74 26.95
N GLU A 282 -11.18 -3.24 25.91
CA GLU A 282 -10.27 -2.09 25.94
C GLU A 282 -9.03 -2.25 26.86
N ASP A 283 -8.75 -3.49 27.29
CA ASP A 283 -7.61 -3.89 28.10
C ASP A 283 -6.59 -4.74 27.30
N ILE A 284 -5.50 -5.17 27.92
CA ILE A 284 -4.45 -5.98 27.30
C ILE A 284 -4.59 -7.45 27.74
N ALA A 285 -4.71 -8.33 26.75
CA ALA A 285 -4.83 -9.78 26.89
C ALA A 285 -3.79 -10.51 26.02
N ASP A 286 -3.63 -11.82 26.19
CA ASP A 286 -2.77 -12.60 25.31
C ASP A 286 -3.43 -12.82 23.94
N ASN A 287 -2.81 -12.34 22.87
CA ASN A 287 -3.31 -12.48 21.50
C ASN A 287 -3.39 -13.95 21.03
N PHE A 288 -2.57 -14.82 21.61
CA PHE A 288 -2.56 -16.25 21.31
C PHE A 288 -3.86 -16.91 21.80
N GLU A 289 -4.24 -16.64 23.05
CA GLU A 289 -5.49 -17.09 23.66
C GLU A 289 -6.72 -16.42 23.04
N ALA A 290 -6.63 -15.13 22.71
CA ALA A 290 -7.67 -14.38 22.00
C ALA A 290 -7.86 -14.79 20.52
N PHE A 291 -7.06 -15.74 20.03
CA PHE A 291 -7.07 -16.23 18.64
C PHE A 291 -6.89 -15.15 17.56
N VAL A 292 -6.04 -14.14 17.81
CA VAL A 292 -5.64 -13.14 16.81
C VAL A 292 -4.41 -13.62 16.03
N TRP A 293 -4.62 -14.29 14.90
CA TRP A 293 -3.56 -14.95 14.12
C TRP A 293 -3.30 -14.21 12.78
N GLU A 294 -2.03 -14.18 12.37
CA GLU A 294 -1.55 -13.63 11.09
C GLU A 294 -0.52 -14.59 10.45
N PRO A 295 -0.40 -14.67 9.12
CA PRO A 295 0.65 -15.46 8.48
C PRO A 295 2.04 -14.86 8.73
N ALA A 296 3.01 -15.69 9.18
CA ALA A 296 4.38 -15.24 9.47
C ALA A 296 5.07 -14.53 8.29
N MET A 297 4.72 -14.88 7.04
CA MET A 297 5.20 -14.23 5.82
C MET A 297 4.93 -12.72 5.80
N VAL A 298 3.77 -12.27 6.31
CA VAL A 298 3.42 -10.84 6.40
C VAL A 298 4.48 -10.09 7.20
N ARG A 299 4.88 -10.66 8.35
CA ARG A 299 5.85 -10.07 9.28
C ARG A 299 7.29 -10.15 8.78
N ILE A 300 7.65 -11.23 8.09
CA ILE A 300 8.97 -11.39 7.46
C ILE A 300 9.18 -10.37 6.34
N ASN A 301 8.22 -10.27 5.40
CA ASN A 301 8.31 -9.31 4.30
C ASN A 301 8.25 -7.88 4.83
N ALA A 302 7.35 -7.59 5.78
CA ALA A 302 7.21 -6.24 6.33
C ALA A 302 8.48 -5.71 7.01
N LEU A 303 9.17 -6.53 7.81
CA LEU A 303 10.45 -6.13 8.42
C LEU A 303 11.58 -6.01 7.39
N THR A 304 11.66 -6.95 6.45
CA THR A 304 12.69 -6.93 5.41
C THR A 304 12.57 -5.67 4.57
N ALA A 305 11.37 -5.40 4.03
CA ALA A 305 11.06 -4.21 3.26
C ALA A 305 11.28 -2.91 4.04
N ALA A 306 10.83 -2.83 5.31
CA ALA A 306 11.02 -1.65 6.15
C ALA A 306 12.50 -1.38 6.48
N SER A 307 13.32 -2.43 6.62
CA SER A 307 14.75 -2.27 6.91
C SER A 307 15.57 -1.89 5.68
N GLU A 308 15.31 -2.48 4.50
CA GLU A 308 15.97 -2.07 3.27
C GLU A 308 15.52 -0.67 2.82
N ALA A 309 14.28 -0.26 3.12
CA ALA A 309 13.82 1.12 2.99
C ALA A 309 14.69 2.11 3.79
N ALA A 310 14.86 1.83 5.09
CA ALA A 310 15.68 2.66 5.97
C ALA A 310 17.15 2.67 5.53
N CYS A 311 17.71 1.51 5.18
CA CYS A 311 19.08 1.41 4.66
C CYS A 311 19.28 2.20 3.36
N LEU A 312 18.34 2.14 2.42
CA LEU A 312 18.40 2.88 1.16
C LEU A 312 18.38 4.39 1.41
N ILE A 313 17.48 4.88 2.26
CA ILE A 313 17.40 6.32 2.58
C ILE A 313 18.65 6.80 3.36
N VAL A 314 19.20 5.96 4.25
CA VAL A 314 20.47 6.24 4.97
C VAL A 314 21.69 6.19 4.05
N SER A 315 21.62 5.48 2.92
CA SER A 315 22.72 5.39 1.94
C SER A 315 22.82 6.58 0.98
N VAL A 316 21.86 7.52 1.01
CA VAL A 316 21.81 8.70 0.13
C VAL A 316 22.30 9.93 0.90
N ASP A 317 23.59 10.20 0.80
CA ASP A 317 24.28 11.36 1.39
C ASP A 317 24.21 12.61 0.50
N GLU A 318 24.13 12.48 -0.82
CA GLU A 318 23.90 13.59 -1.76
C GLU A 318 22.55 13.47 -2.49
N THR A 319 21.92 14.60 -2.81
CA THR A 319 20.79 14.66 -3.74
C THR A 319 20.91 15.88 -4.67
N ILE A 320 21.00 15.61 -5.97
CA ILE A 320 21.14 16.61 -7.03
C ILE A 320 19.82 16.72 -7.82
N LYS A 321 19.20 17.90 -7.85
CA LYS A 321 18.00 18.18 -8.65
C LYS A 321 18.36 19.03 -9.86
N ASN A 322 18.57 18.39 -11.00
CA ASN A 322 18.72 19.09 -12.28
C ASN A 322 17.36 19.67 -12.73
N PRO A 323 17.20 21.01 -12.85
CA PRO A 323 15.98 21.58 -13.41
C PRO A 323 15.85 21.22 -14.89
N ARG A 324 14.61 21.12 -15.38
CA ARG A 324 14.37 21.08 -16.83
C ARG A 324 14.78 22.41 -17.43
N SER A 325 15.76 22.40 -18.33
CA SER A 325 16.24 23.59 -19.02
C SER A 325 15.12 24.18 -19.88
N THR A 326 14.76 25.44 -19.63
CA THR A 326 13.73 26.20 -20.36
C THR A 326 14.25 26.62 -21.75
N VAL A 327 14.30 25.67 -22.68
CA VAL A 327 14.84 25.88 -24.05
C VAL A 327 13.72 25.91 -25.11
N ASP A 328 12.50 25.46 -24.78
CA ASP A 328 11.31 25.55 -25.66
C ASP A 328 10.66 26.96 -25.64
N ALA A 329 11.48 28.00 -25.51
CA ALA A 329 11.09 29.39 -25.78
C ALA A 329 11.62 29.75 -27.18
N PRO A 330 10.76 30.01 -28.18
CA PRO A 330 11.22 30.42 -29.51
C PRO A 330 12.11 31.66 -29.41
N PRO A 331 13.27 31.72 -30.09
CA PRO A 331 14.18 32.84 -29.98
C PRO A 331 13.48 34.13 -30.43
N ALA A 332 13.32 35.07 -29.51
CA ALA A 332 12.64 36.33 -29.76
C ALA A 332 13.28 37.04 -30.96
N ALA A 333 12.50 37.26 -32.02
CA ALA A 333 13.01 37.72 -33.30
C ALA A 333 13.80 39.04 -33.17
N GLY A 334 15.12 38.95 -33.34
CA GLY A 334 16.01 40.10 -33.19
C GLY A 334 15.64 41.20 -34.16
N ARG A 335 15.21 42.36 -33.65
CA ARG A 335 14.85 43.54 -34.45
C ARG A 335 15.99 43.90 -35.40
N GLY A 336 15.78 43.66 -36.71
CA GLY A 336 16.77 43.90 -37.73
C GLY A 336 17.17 45.38 -37.79
N ARG A 337 18.40 45.71 -37.36
CA ARG A 337 19.00 47.01 -37.63
C ARG A 337 19.31 47.12 -39.12
N GLY A 338 18.41 47.76 -39.87
CA GLY A 338 18.64 48.07 -41.28
C GLY A 338 19.91 48.89 -41.47
N ARG A 339 20.86 48.36 -42.25
CA ARG A 339 22.03 49.12 -42.71
C ARG A 339 21.60 50.08 -43.82
N GLY A 340 21.47 51.36 -43.50
CA GLY A 340 21.60 52.40 -44.52
C GLY A 340 23.01 52.34 -45.12
N ARG A 341 23.11 52.48 -46.44
CA ARG A 341 24.37 52.65 -47.18
C ARG A 341 24.30 54.01 -47.88
N PRO A 342 25.36 54.85 -47.82
CA PRO A 342 25.34 56.14 -48.49
C PRO A 342 25.57 55.98 -49.98
N HIS A 343 24.67 56.55 -50.79
CA HIS A 343 24.97 57.59 -51.79
C HIS A 343 23.65 58.15 -52.36
#